data_AF-T0ZZC3-F1
#
_entry.id   AF-T0ZZC3-F1
#
_cell.length_a   1.000
_cell.length_b   1.000
_cell.length_c   1.000
_cell.angle_alpha   90.00
_cell.angle_beta   90.00
_cell.angle_gamma   90.00
#
_symmetry.space_group_name_H-M   'P 1'
#
loop_
_entity.id
_entity.type
_entity.pdbx_description
1 polymer ?
#
loop_
_entity_poly.entity_id
_entity_poly.type
_entity_poly.pdbx_seq_one_letter_code
_entity_poly.pdbx_strand_id
1 'polypeptide(L)'
;MAKERGAKLIALTNVELSSLTRLADLSVFLHSGLELAVASTKTYTAQLSLLYQMVAGLAGTPDICTGELWRARDALFDLSSDSAREHSRRVGRQFTEAHDVFLI
;
A
#
# COMPACT_ATOMS: atom_id res chain seq x y z
N MET A 1 -17.12 13.84 -13.33
CA MET A 1 -16.04 14.86 -13.13
C MET A 1 -14.73 14.58 -13.88
N ALA A 2 -13.97 13.50 -13.64
CA ALA A 2 -12.71 13.27 -14.38
C ALA A 2 -12.94 12.70 -15.81
N LYS A 3 -13.82 11.70 -15.94
CA LYS A 3 -14.16 11.08 -17.22
C LYS A 3 -14.81 12.07 -18.20
N GLU A 4 -15.72 12.92 -17.69
CA GLU A 4 -16.35 14.01 -18.45
C GLU A 4 -15.35 15.02 -19.00
N ARG A 5 -14.17 15.14 -18.39
CA ARG A 5 -13.07 16.01 -18.84
C ARG A 5 -12.11 15.31 -19.80
N GLY A 6 -12.44 14.10 -20.28
CA GLY A 6 -11.64 13.34 -21.24
C GLY A 6 -10.42 12.63 -20.64
N ALA A 7 -10.28 12.60 -19.31
CA ALA A 7 -9.17 11.90 -18.66
C ALA A 7 -9.31 10.38 -18.78
N LYS A 8 -8.19 9.69 -19.04
CA LYS A 8 -8.11 8.23 -18.92
C LYS A 8 -8.14 7.82 -17.45
N LEU A 9 -8.99 6.85 -17.13
CA LEU A 9 -9.16 6.35 -15.77
C LEU A 9 -8.53 4.98 -15.60
N ILE A 10 -7.59 4.87 -14.65
CA ILE A 10 -7.02 3.60 -14.21
C ILE A 10 -7.43 3.36 -12.76
N ALA A 11 -8.11 2.24 -12.51
CA ALA A 11 -8.46 1.82 -11.16
C ALA A 11 -7.35 0.95 -10.56
N LEU A 12 -6.90 1.29 -9.36
CA LEU A 12 -6.00 0.45 -8.54
C LEU A 12 -6.80 -0.08 -7.35
N THR A 13 -7.16 -1.35 -7.36
CA THR A 13 -8.05 -1.91 -6.35
C THR A 13 -7.77 -3.36 -6.07
N ASN A 14 -8.14 -3.80 -4.86
CA ASN A 14 -8.10 -5.20 -4.47
C ASN A 14 -9.49 -5.88 -4.60
N VAL A 15 -10.51 -5.14 -5.05
CA VAL A 15 -11.89 -5.62 -5.17
C VAL A 15 -12.33 -5.60 -6.62
N GLU A 16 -12.50 -6.79 -7.18
CA GLU A 16 -13.06 -7.01 -8.50
C GLU A 16 -14.53 -6.59 -8.59
N LEU A 17 -14.97 -6.24 -9.80
CA LEU A 17 -16.36 -5.89 -10.12
C LEU A 17 -16.98 -4.82 -9.20
N SER A 18 -16.17 -3.97 -8.58
CA SER A 18 -16.62 -2.83 -7.78
C SER A 18 -17.18 -1.71 -8.68
N SER A 19 -17.83 -0.72 -8.07
CA SER A 19 -18.24 0.49 -8.80
C SER A 19 -17.05 1.19 -9.45
N LEU A 20 -15.89 1.18 -8.80
CA LEU A 20 -14.66 1.76 -9.30
C LEU A 20 -14.18 1.07 -10.59
N THR A 21 -14.15 -0.27 -10.63
CA THR A 21 -13.69 -1.01 -11.81
C THR A 21 -14.65 -0.86 -12.99
N ARG A 22 -15.96 -0.68 -12.74
CA ARG A 22 -16.94 -0.42 -13.79
C ARG A 22 -16.82 0.98 -14.41
N LEU A 23 -16.32 1.96 -13.64
CA LEU A 23 -16.15 3.33 -14.11
C LEU A 23 -14.82 3.56 -14.83
N ALA A 24 -13.79 2.80 -14.47
CA ALA A 24 -12.44 2.93 -15.03
C ALA A 24 -12.33 2.38 -16.46
N ASP A 25 -11.37 2.89 -17.23
CA ASP A 25 -11.06 2.40 -18.57
C ASP A 25 -10.08 1.20 -18.51
N LEU A 26 -9.24 1.16 -17.48
CA LEU A 26 -8.36 0.04 -17.13
C LEU A 26 -8.49 -0.23 -15.63
N SER A 27 -8.43 -1.50 -15.23
CA SER A 27 -8.30 -1.89 -13.82
C SER A 27 -7.04 -2.71 -13.62
N VAL A 28 -6.26 -2.37 -12.59
CA VAL A 28 -5.12 -3.17 -12.13
C VAL A 28 -5.46 -3.68 -10.73
N PHE A 29 -5.47 -4.99 -10.61
CA PHE A 29 -5.79 -5.67 -9.36
C PHE A 29 -4.53 -5.86 -8.52
N LEU A 30 -4.63 -5.47 -7.24
CA LEU A 30 -3.50 -5.48 -6.31
C LEU A 30 -3.12 -6.89 -5.85
N HIS A 31 -4.08 -7.82 -5.88
CA HIS A 31 -3.92 -9.20 -5.44
C HIS A 31 -3.33 -9.32 -4.01
N SER A 32 -3.68 -8.40 -3.10
CA SER A 32 -3.18 -8.41 -1.72
C SER A 32 -3.95 -9.36 -0.80
N GLY A 33 -4.89 -10.15 -1.34
CA GLY A 33 -5.76 -11.06 -0.60
C GLY A 33 -6.90 -10.34 0.12
N LEU A 34 -7.80 -11.07 0.78
CA LEU A 34 -8.95 -10.48 1.46
C LEU A 34 -8.53 -9.60 2.66
N GLU A 35 -9.00 -8.35 2.69
CA GLU A 35 -8.78 -7.43 3.81
C GLU A 35 -9.99 -7.49 4.75
N LEU A 36 -9.87 -8.23 5.86
CA LEU A 36 -10.95 -8.38 6.85
C LEU A 36 -11.00 -7.23 7.87
N ALA A 37 -9.86 -6.62 8.15
CA ALA A 37 -9.76 -5.51 9.09
C ALA A 37 -10.35 -4.23 8.48
N VAL A 38 -11.00 -3.42 9.32
CA VAL A 38 -11.49 -2.10 8.90
C VAL A 38 -10.33 -1.16 8.55
N ALA A 39 -9.23 -1.24 9.32
CA ALA A 39 -8.00 -0.53 9.01
C ALA A 39 -7.25 -1.25 7.86
N SER A 40 -6.96 -0.52 6.78
CA SER A 40 -6.19 -1.04 5.66
C SER A 40 -4.73 -1.28 6.06
N THR A 41 -4.23 -2.47 5.77
CA THR A 41 -2.84 -2.86 6.02
C THR A 41 -2.19 -3.31 4.73
N LYS A 42 -2.54 -4.50 4.24
CA LYS A 42 -1.92 -5.15 3.09
C LYS A 42 -2.22 -4.39 1.81
N THR A 43 -3.49 -4.00 1.63
CA THR A 43 -3.95 -3.25 0.45
C THR A 43 -3.20 -1.93 0.32
N TYR A 44 -2.98 -1.19 1.41
CA TYR A 44 -2.21 0.06 1.38
C TYR A 44 -0.77 -0.16 0.89
N THR A 45 -0.06 -1.13 1.47
CA THR A 45 1.32 -1.43 1.05
C THR A 45 1.40 -1.93 -0.40
N ALA A 46 0.43 -2.72 -0.86
CA ALA A 46 0.36 -3.18 -2.24
C ALA A 46 0.12 -2.02 -3.22
N GLN A 47 -0.73 -1.05 -2.85
CA GLN A 47 -0.94 0.17 -3.64
C GLN A 47 0.35 0.98 -3.80
N LEU A 48 1.09 1.19 -2.71
CA LEU A 48 2.38 1.90 -2.76
C LEU A 48 3.40 1.17 -3.66
N SER A 49 3.53 -0.15 -3.52
CA SER A 49 4.43 -0.95 -4.35
C SER A 49 4.08 -0.88 -5.83
N LEU A 50 2.79 -0.88 -6.17
CA LEU A 50 2.35 -0.79 -7.56
C LEU A 50 2.55 0.62 -8.12
N LEU A 51 2.21 1.66 -7.36
CA LEU A 51 2.47 3.05 -7.74
C LEU A 51 3.96 3.28 -7.99
N TYR A 52 4.82 2.70 -7.15
CA TYR A 52 6.26 2.83 -7.33
C TYR A 52 6.75 2.18 -8.62
N GLN A 53 6.28 0.98 -8.94
CA GLN A 53 6.57 0.31 -10.21
C GLN A 53 6.07 1.10 -11.42
N MET A 54 4.88 1.70 -11.32
CA MET A 54 4.34 2.54 -12.40
C MET A 54 5.25 3.76 -12.65
N VAL A 55 5.66 4.46 -11.60
CA VAL A 55 6.58 5.60 -11.71
C VAL A 55 7.92 5.17 -12.28
N ALA A 56 8.48 4.05 -11.79
CA ALA A 56 9.76 3.53 -12.29
C ALA A 56 9.70 3.12 -13.76
N GLY A 57 8.59 2.51 -14.20
CA GLY A 57 8.35 2.20 -15.61
C GLY A 57 8.31 3.45 -16.48
N LEU A 58 7.65 4.51 -16.01
CA LEU A 58 7.61 5.81 -16.71
C LEU A 58 8.97 6.52 -16.72
N ALA A 59 9.77 6.36 -15.66
CA ALA A 59 11.10 6.94 -15.53
C ALA A 59 12.20 6.14 -16.28
N GLY A 60 11.89 4.93 -16.79
CA GLY A 60 12.87 4.06 -17.43
C GLY A 60 13.84 3.39 -16.45
N THR A 61 13.45 3.22 -15.18
CA THR A 61 14.27 2.61 -14.11
C THR A 61 13.65 1.36 -13.45
N PRO A 62 13.06 0.41 -14.22
CA PRO A 62 12.38 -0.75 -13.63
C PRO A 62 13.31 -1.67 -12.84
N ASP A 63 14.57 -1.80 -13.26
CA ASP A 63 15.55 -2.67 -12.59
C ASP A 63 15.94 -2.13 -11.20
N ILE A 64 16.10 -0.81 -11.09
CA ILE A 64 16.38 -0.13 -9.81
C ILE A 64 15.20 -0.35 -8.85
N CYS A 65 13.98 -0.08 -9.32
CA CYS A 65 12.77 -0.25 -8.53
C CYS A 65 12.60 -1.69 -8.03
N THR A 66 12.90 -2.67 -8.88
CA THR A 66 12.84 -4.10 -8.50
C THR A 66 13.77 -4.38 -7.31
N GLY A 67 15.02 -3.92 -7.36
CA GLY A 67 15.97 -4.10 -6.25
C GLY A 67 15.51 -3.44 -4.95
N GLU A 68 14.91 -2.25 -5.03
CA GLU A 68 14.40 -1.53 -3.86
C GLU A 68 13.15 -2.17 -3.27
N LEU A 69 12.24 -2.70 -4.09
CA LEU A 69 11.07 -3.43 -3.61
C LEU A 69 11.45 -4.73 -2.89
N TRP A 70 12.51 -5.41 -3.35
CA TRP A 70 13.05 -6.56 -2.62
C TRP A 70 13.60 -6.17 -1.25
N ARG A 71 14.35 -5.05 -1.18
CA ARG A 71 14.85 -4.54 0.11
C ARG A 71 13.71 -4.12 1.04
N ALA A 72 12.66 -3.47 0.50
CA ALA A 72 11.48 -3.10 1.27
C ALA A 72 10.75 -4.33 1.81
N ARG A 73 10.62 -5.39 1.01
CA ARG A 73 10.09 -6.69 1.45
C ARG A 73 10.91 -7.26 2.61
N ASP A 74 12.24 -7.26 2.49
CA ASP A 74 13.11 -7.82 3.52
C ASP A 74 13.00 -7.02 4.83
N ALA A 75 13.00 -5.69 4.75
CA ALA A 75 12.75 -4.82 5.89
C ALA A 75 11.37 -5.07 6.54
N LEU A 76 10.33 -5.34 5.76
CA LEU A 76 9.00 -5.70 6.30
C LEU A 76 9.03 -7.04 7.04
N PHE A 77 9.81 -8.01 6.57
CA PHE A 77 10.02 -9.27 7.30
C PHE A 77 10.76 -9.05 8.62
N ASP A 78 11.80 -8.21 8.62
CA ASP A 78 12.55 -7.87 9.82
C ASP A 78 11.67 -7.14 10.85
N LEU A 79 10.83 -6.20 10.40
CA LEU A 79 9.82 -5.53 11.23
C LEU A 79 8.75 -6.48 11.78
N SER A 80 8.60 -7.64 11.16
CA SER A 80 7.68 -8.69 11.60
C SER A 80 8.32 -9.69 12.58
N SER A 81 9.60 -9.54 12.90
CA SER A 81 10.32 -10.35 13.89
C SER A 81 9.75 -10.20 15.30
N ASP A 82 9.99 -11.21 16.15
CA ASP A 82 9.51 -11.18 17.54
C ASP A 82 10.07 -10.00 18.33
N SER A 83 11.35 -9.68 18.12
CA SER A 83 12.00 -8.53 18.75
C SER A 83 11.36 -7.20 18.32
N ALA A 84 11.11 -7.01 17.02
CA ALA A 84 10.44 -5.82 16.52
C ALA A 84 8.99 -5.72 17.04
N ARG A 85 8.26 -6.83 17.11
CA ARG A 85 6.91 -6.88 17.70
C ARG A 85 6.93 -6.53 19.17
N GLU A 86 7.89 -7.04 19.94
CA GLU A 86 8.05 -6.71 21.35
C GLU A 86 8.39 -5.23 21.56
N HIS A 87 9.26 -4.68 20.72
CA HIS A 87 9.56 -3.26 20.72
C HIS A 87 8.30 -2.42 20.45
N SER A 88 7.54 -2.75 19.40
CA SER A 88 6.28 -2.08 19.07
C SER A 88 5.25 -2.17 20.20
N ARG A 89 5.15 -3.32 20.89
CA ARG A 89 4.30 -3.46 22.08
C ARG A 89 4.77 -2.59 23.23
N ARG A 90 6.08 -2.54 23.48
CA ARG A 90 6.68 -1.72 24.56
C ARG A 90 6.41 -0.23 24.33
N VAL A 91 6.60 0.24 23.10
CA VAL A 91 6.28 1.61 22.69
C VAL A 91 4.77 1.84 22.77
N GLY A 92 3.95 0.92 22.27
CA GLY A 92 2.47 1.00 22.34
C GLY A 92 1.93 1.14 23.77
N ARG A 93 2.56 0.50 24.76
CA ARG A 93 2.21 0.64 26.19
C ARG A 93 2.40 2.06 26.72
N GLN A 94 3.28 2.86 26.12
CA GLN A 94 3.50 4.26 26.54
C GLN A 94 2.33 5.15 26.10
N PHE A 95 1.53 4.71 25.14
CA PHE A 95 0.40 5.46 24.59
C PHE A 95 -0.96 5.01 25.12
N THR A 96 -1.03 4.00 26.00
CA THR A 96 -2.32 3.44 26.47
C THR A 96 -3.19 4.45 27.20
N GLU A 97 -2.58 5.35 27.98
CA GLU A 97 -3.27 6.43 28.70
C GLU A 97 -3.11 7.80 27.99
N ALA A 98 -2.52 7.82 26.79
CA ALA A 98 -2.34 9.06 26.06
C ALA A 98 -3.66 9.47 25.39
N HIS A 99 -4.09 10.72 25.62
CA HIS A 99 -5.25 11.28 24.94
C HIS A 99 -4.92 11.76 23.53
N ASP A 100 -3.69 12.25 23.31
CA ASP A 100 -3.23 12.81 22.05
C ASP A 100 -1.84 12.27 21.70
N VAL A 101 -1.62 12.01 20.41
CA VAL A 101 -0.32 11.63 19.85
C VAL A 101 -0.08 12.48 18.61
N PHE A 102 1.09 13.13 18.56
CA PHE A 102 1.51 13.89 17.40
C PHE A 102 2.49 13.07 16.56
N LEU A 103 2.18 12.87 15.28
CA LEU A 103 3.02 12.19 14.30
C LEU A 103 3.58 13.24 13.33
N ILE A 104 4.90 13.27 13.16
CA ILE A 104 5.62 14.19 12.27
C ILE A 104 6.22 13.47 11.07
#